data_AF-A0A7X5BBR0-F1
#
_entry.id   AF-A0A7X5BBR0-F1
#
_cell.length_a   1.000
_cell.length_b   1.000
_cell.length_c   1.000
_cell.angle_alpha   90.00
_cell.angle_beta   90.00
_cell.angle_gamma   90.00
#
_symmetry.space_group_name_H-M   'P 1'
#
loop_
_entity.id
_entity.type
_entity.pdbx_description
1 polymer ?
#
loop_
_entity_poly.entity_id
_entity_poly.type
_entity_poly.pdbx_seq_one_letter_code
_entity_poly.pdbx_strand_id
1 'polypeptide(L)' 'MSALAHAGTDNTFGSWVDQMTDWVEGSLGKGIAISFVIVGIIMGVVRQSLMAFAIGVGAALGLIYAPGIINNMFSAVL' A
#
# COMPACT_ATOMS: atom_id res chain seq x y z
N MET A 1 0.06 -8.37 35.48
CA MET A 1 -0.58 -7.17 34.89
C MET A 1 0.13 -6.93 33.56
N SER A 2 -0.47 -7.38 32.45
CA SER A 2 0.12 -7.21 31.11
C SER A 2 0.16 -5.71 30.80
N ALA A 3 1.30 -5.17 30.40
CA ALA A 3 1.39 -3.80 29.92
C ALA A 3 0.67 -3.74 28.57
N LEU A 4 -0.48 -3.05 28.53
CA LEU A 4 -1.18 -2.74 27.28
C LEU A 4 -0.26 -1.85 26.45
N ALA A 5 0.34 -2.40 25.40
CA ALA A 5 1.12 -1.62 24.45
C ALA A 5 0.16 -0.71 23.69
N HIS A 6 0.16 0.59 24.01
CA HIS A 6 -0.65 1.59 23.32
C HIS A 6 0.11 2.07 22.07
N ALA A 7 -0.12 1.41 20.94
CA ALA A 7 0.25 1.94 19.64
C ALA A 7 -0.79 2.98 19.19
N GLY A 8 -0.34 4.07 18.53
CA GLY A 8 -1.25 5.01 17.85
C GLY A 8 -1.83 6.18 18.65
N THR A 9 -1.36 6.46 19.87
CA THR A 9 -1.87 7.62 20.66
C THR A 9 -1.19 8.96 20.34
N ASP A 10 -0.03 8.95 19.68
CA ASP A 10 0.64 10.17 19.23
C ASP A 10 0.01 10.66 17.93
N ASN A 11 -0.56 11.87 17.95
CA ASN A 11 -1.23 12.48 16.81
C ASN A 11 -0.47 13.68 16.21
N THR A 12 0.80 13.86 16.60
CA THR A 12 1.63 15.00 16.16
C THR A 12 1.67 15.13 14.63
N PHE A 13 1.63 14.00 13.91
CA PHE A 13 1.67 13.95 12.45
C PHE A 13 0.40 13.41 11.80
N GLY A 14 -0.73 13.36 12.53
CA GLY A 14 -1.98 12.75 12.05
C GLY A 14 -2.47 13.33 10.72
N SER A 15 -2.52 14.67 10.61
CA SER A 15 -2.94 15.36 9.36
C SER A 15 -2.06 15.00 8.15
N TRP A 16 -0.76 14.80 8.36
CA TRP A 16 0.14 14.36 7.28
C TRP A 16 -0.15 12.90 6.89
N VAL A 17 -0.35 12.02 7.86
CA VAL A 17 -0.71 10.61 7.62
C VAL A 17 -2.05 10.50 6.88
N ASP A 18 -3.05 11.27 7.28
CA ASP A 18 -4.37 11.31 6.64
C ASP A 18 -4.22 11.77 5.18
N GLN A 19 -3.47 12.84 4.92
CA GLN A 19 -3.27 13.34 3.56
C GLN A 19 -2.54 12.32 2.66
N MET A 20 -1.55 11.59 3.19
CA MET A 20 -0.89 10.52 2.43
C MET A 20 -1.85 9.37 2.15
N THR A 21 -2.68 9.01 3.13
CA THR A 21 -3.66 7.93 3.00
C THR A 21 -4.69 8.27 1.94
N ASP A 22 -5.22 9.50 1.93
CA ASP A 22 -6.16 9.98 0.92
C ASP A 22 -5.57 9.93 -0.49
N TRP A 23 -4.27 10.22 -0.66
CA TRP A 23 -3.63 10.12 -1.97
C TRP A 23 -3.48 8.67 -2.43
N VAL A 24 -3.13 7.76 -1.52
CA VAL A 24 -2.93 6.34 -1.85
C VAL A 24 -4.27 5.63 -2.09
N GLU A 25 -5.33 5.97 -1.35
CA GLU A 25 -6.67 5.39 -1.55
C GLU A 25 -7.46 6.07 -2.68
N GLY A 26 -7.11 7.31 -2.98
CA GLY A 26 -7.77 8.15 -3.98
C GLY A 26 -7.39 7.86 -5.44
N SER A 27 -7.65 8.84 -6.30
CA SER A 27 -7.39 8.73 -7.75
C SER A 27 -5.91 8.60 -8.09
N LEU A 28 -5.02 9.19 -7.28
CA LEU A 28 -3.57 9.11 -7.46
C LEU A 28 -3.08 7.68 -7.28
N GLY A 29 -3.42 7.02 -6.18
CA GLY A 29 -3.05 5.62 -5.96
C GLY A 29 -3.61 4.67 -7.00
N LYS A 30 -4.84 4.89 -7.48
CA LYS A 30 -5.40 4.14 -8.62
C LYS A 30 -4.57 4.33 -9.89
N GLY A 31 -4.14 5.56 -10.19
CA GLY A 31 -3.27 5.84 -11.33
C GLY A 31 -1.92 5.13 -11.24
N ILE A 32 -1.31 5.12 -10.05
CA ILE A 32 -0.04 4.43 -9.80
C ILE A 32 -0.21 2.90 -9.87
N ALA A 33 -1.32 2.35 -9.38
CA ALA A 33 -1.60 0.92 -9.50
C ALA A 33 -1.69 0.49 -10.97
N ILE A 34 -2.38 1.30 -11.81
CA ILE A 34 -2.46 1.05 -13.25
C ILE A 34 -1.07 1.12 -13.90
N SER A 35 -0.23 2.09 -13.52
CA SER A 35 1.12 2.21 -14.08
C SER A 35 2.01 1.02 -13.72
N PHE A 36 1.91 0.48 -12.50
CA PHE A 36 2.62 -0.75 -12.11
C PHE A 36 2.22 -1.96 -12.95
N VAL A 37 0.92 -2.12 -13.24
CA VAL A 37 0.45 -3.19 -14.12
C VAL A 37 1.02 -3.02 -15.53
N ILE A 38 1.00 -1.79 -16.08
CA ILE A 38 1.56 -1.50 -17.40
C ILE A 38 3.05 -1.84 -17.45
N VAL A 39 3.83 -1.42 -16.46
CA VAL A 39 5.27 -1.75 -16.37
C VAL A 39 5.48 -3.26 -16.27
N GLY A 40 4.66 -3.97 -15.48
CA GLY A 40 4.69 -5.43 -15.38
C GLY A 40 4.45 -6.12 -16.72
N ILE A 41 3.50 -5.62 -17.52
CA ILE A 41 3.22 -6.12 -18.87
C ILE A 41 4.43 -5.89 -19.78
N ILE A 42 4.96 -4.67 -19.83
CA ILE A 42 6.13 -4.33 -20.67
C ILE A 42 7.31 -5.22 -20.32
N MET A 43 7.63 -5.36 -19.03
CA MET A 43 8.74 -6.21 -18.57
C MET A 43 8.48 -7.70 -18.80
N GLY A 44 7.23 -8.14 -18.72
CA GLY A 44 6.80 -9.49 -19.06
C GLY A 44 7.06 -9.83 -20.53
N VAL A 45 6.76 -8.89 -21.44
CA VAL A 45 7.04 -9.04 -22.88
C VAL A 45 8.54 -9.06 -23.14
N VAL A 46 9.29 -8.09 -22.57
CA VAL A 46 10.75 -7.98 -22.76
C VAL A 46 11.48 -9.25 -22.32
N ARG A 47 11.03 -9.89 -21.23
CA ARG A 47 11.64 -11.11 -20.69
C ARG A 47 10.95 -12.41 -21.10
N GLN A 48 9.93 -12.35 -21.96
CA GLN A 48 9.06 -13.50 -22.30
C GLN A 48 8.62 -14.30 -21.07
N SER A 49 8.29 -13.61 -19.98
CA SER A 49 8.09 -14.21 -18.65
C SER A 49 6.82 -13.70 -17.97
N LEU A 50 5.91 -14.62 -17.67
CA LEU A 50 4.68 -14.34 -16.92
C LEU A 50 4.96 -13.98 -15.45
N MET A 51 6.09 -14.41 -14.89
CA MET A 51 6.50 -14.05 -13.52
C MET A 51 6.74 -12.55 -13.38
N ALA A 52 7.35 -11.90 -14.38
CA ALA A 52 7.58 -10.46 -14.35
C ALA A 52 6.26 -9.67 -14.38
N PHE A 53 5.25 -10.17 -15.11
CA PHE A 53 3.90 -9.63 -15.06
C PHE A 53 3.25 -9.84 -13.69
N ALA A 54 3.33 -11.05 -13.13
CA ALA A 54 2.77 -11.37 -11.81
C ALA A 54 3.32 -10.47 -10.69
N ILE A 55 4.60 -10.12 -10.74
CA ILE A 55 5.21 -9.18 -9.79
C ILE A 55 4.64 -7.76 -9.97
N GLY A 56 4.45 -7.29 -11.21
CA GLY A 56 3.84 -5.99 -11.48
C GLY A 56 2.39 -5.89 -11.00
N VAL A 57 1.61 -6.95 -11.20
CA VAL A 57 0.24 -7.05 -10.65
C VAL A 57 0.27 -7.14 -9.13
N GLY A 58 1.20 -7.92 -8.56
CA GLY A 58 1.39 -8.03 -7.12
C GLY A 58 1.73 -6.69 -6.46
N ALA A 59 2.55 -5.86 -7.10
CA ALA A 59 2.86 -4.51 -6.64
C ALA A 59 1.63 -3.59 -6.67
N ALA A 60 0.81 -3.66 -7.73
CA ALA A 60 -0.43 -2.90 -7.83
C ALA A 60 -1.45 -3.31 -6.76
N LEU A 61 -1.62 -4.61 -6.52
CA LEU A 61 -2.47 -5.12 -5.44
C LEU A 61 -1.92 -4.74 -4.07
N GLY A 62 -0.60 -4.83 -3.87
CA GLY A 62 0.07 -4.42 -2.65
C GLY A 62 -0.21 -2.95 -2.32
N LEU A 63 -0.17 -2.06 -3.32
CA LEU A 63 -0.50 -0.64 -3.14
C LEU A 63 -1.96 -0.41 -2.71
N ILE A 64 -2.90 -1.22 -3.22
CA ILE A 64 -4.32 -1.10 -2.89
C ILE A 64 -4.61 -1.58 -1.46
N TYR A 65 -3.94 -2.64 -1.00
CA TYR A 65 -4.18 -3.22 0.32
C TYR A 65 -3.27 -2.66 1.43
N ALA A 66 -2.15 -2.01 1.07
CA ALA A 66 -1.19 -1.47 2.03
C ALA A 66 -1.79 -0.48 3.05
N PRO A 67 -2.64 0.51 2.66
CA PRO A 67 -3.21 1.45 3.62
C PRO A 67 -4.02 0.76 4.71
N GLY A 68 -4.90 -0.18 4.33
CA GLY A 68 -5.71 -0.94 5.27
C GLY A 68 -4.88 -1.80 6.22
N ILE A 69 -3.81 -2.44 5.74
CA ILE A 69 -2.90 -3.23 6.59
C ILE A 69 -2.20 -2.33 7.60
N ILE A 70 -1.63 -1.21 7.14
CA ILE A 70 -0.90 -0.26 7.99
C ILE A 70 -1.85 0.30 9.06
N ASN A 71 -3.03 0.79 8.67
CA ASN A 71 -4.01 1.36 9.60
C ASN A 71 -4.44 0.34 10.68
N ASN A 72 -4.67 -0.91 10.30
CA ASN A 72 -5.00 -1.97 11.25
C ASN A 72 -3.84 -2.29 12.21
N MET A 73 -2.58 -2.21 11.77
CA MET A 73 -1.42 -2.41 12.65
C MET A 73 -1.27 -1.30 13.68
N PHE A 74 -1.56 -0.05 13.32
CA PHE A 74 -1.43 1.09 14.22
C PHE A 74 -2.66 1.33 15.10
N SER A 75 -3.81 0.77 14.73
CA SER A 75 -5.03 0.81 15.55
C SER A 75 -5.20 -0.40 16.49
N ALA A 76 -4.40 -1.46 16.31
CA ALA A 76 -4.48 -2.66 17.15
C ALA A 76 -3.98 -2.38 18.58
N VAL A 77 -4.86 -2.57 19.56
CA VAL A 77 -4.51 -2.66 20.99
C VAL A 77 -4.40 -4.14 21.34
N LEU A 78 -3.29 -4.54 21.97
CA LEU A 78 -3.00 -5.92 22.39
C LEU A 78 -3.17 -6.08 23.90
#